data_AF-A0A4P5VMS9-F1
#
_entry.id   AF-A0A4P5VMS9-F1
#
_cell.length_a   1.000
_cell.length_b   1.000
_cell.length_c   1.000
_cell.angle_alpha   90.00
_cell.angle_beta   90.00
_cell.angle_gamma   90.00
#
_symmetry.space_group_name_H-M   'P 1'
#
loop_
_entity.id
_entity.type
_entity.pdbx_description
1 polymer ?
#
loop_
_entity_poly.entity_id
_entity_poly.type
_entity_poly.pdbx_seq_one_letter_code
_entity_poly.pdbx_strand_id
1 'polypeptide(L)'
;MIDDIIPFFEHWKDLTHQRAAVQQLWEAVPASLKKDDAAWYEAWKAAGLQQTTREFTNPLRVPYYSQRDSQTAHALRMCFSSSCAMLLEAIRPGTLQGPNGDDAYLGRVLRYGDTTDSVSQLKALQSFGVNASLTHGADWLTIQRQIDAGFPVPIGILHKGPVSAPQGGGHWICAIGYADDALIVHDPFGNLDLVNGTYTNNLGARLRYSKRNLGPRWMVEGPGTGWAIIAKAAA
;
A
#
# COMPACT_ATOMS: atom_id res chain seq x y z
N MET A 1 17.70 2.16 38.70
CA MET A 1 17.11 0.80 38.53
C MET A 1 16.64 0.65 37.10
N ILE A 2 16.26 -0.55 36.63
CA ILE A 2 15.77 -0.73 35.26
C ILE A 2 14.55 0.18 34.95
N ASP A 3 13.78 0.52 35.97
CA ASP A 3 12.63 1.44 35.89
C ASP A 3 12.99 2.86 35.42
N ASP A 4 14.26 3.28 35.55
CA ASP A 4 14.69 4.61 35.11
C ASP A 4 14.87 4.69 33.59
N ILE A 5 15.08 3.54 32.92
CA ILE A 5 15.27 3.48 31.46
C ILE A 5 14.03 2.99 30.71
N ILE A 6 13.09 2.31 31.38
CA ILE A 6 11.85 1.83 30.75
C ILE A 6 11.04 2.96 30.08
N PRO A 7 10.78 4.13 30.73
CA PRO A 7 10.02 5.21 30.12
C PRO A 7 10.65 5.75 28.83
N PHE A 8 11.98 5.68 28.70
CA PHE A 8 12.68 6.06 27.47
C PHE A 8 12.22 5.19 26.29
N PHE A 9 12.12 3.87 26.49
CA PHE A 9 11.68 2.93 25.46
C PHE A 9 10.17 3.05 25.18
N GLU A 10 9.35 3.31 26.19
CA GLU A 10 7.89 3.53 26.02
C GLU A 10 7.57 4.78 25.20
N HIS A 11 8.43 5.80 25.24
CA HIS A 11 8.24 7.07 24.54
C HIS A 11 9.13 7.23 23.31
N TRP A 12 9.74 6.15 22.82
CA TRP A 12 10.56 6.17 21.60
C TRP A 12 9.71 6.52 20.37
N LYS A 13 10.10 7.59 19.67
CA LYS A 13 9.43 8.15 18.48
C LYS A 13 10.41 8.44 17.34
N ASP A 14 11.66 7.96 17.48
CA ASP A 14 12.72 8.12 16.48
C ASP A 14 13.11 9.59 16.17
N LEU A 15 12.93 10.48 17.15
CA LEU A 15 13.24 11.90 17.00
C LEU A 15 14.76 12.15 17.11
N THR A 16 15.25 13.23 16.49
CA THR A 16 16.69 13.56 16.45
C THR A 16 17.37 13.56 17.82
N HIS A 17 16.72 14.12 18.85
CA HIS A 17 17.26 14.14 20.20
C HIS A 17 17.28 12.76 20.87
N GLN A 18 16.32 11.89 20.54
CA GLN A 18 16.28 10.53 21.05
C GLN A 18 17.40 9.68 20.44
N ARG A 19 17.63 9.80 19.12
CA ARG A 19 18.77 9.18 18.44
C ARG A 19 20.11 9.62 19.03
N ALA A 20 20.26 10.92 19.31
CA ALA A 20 21.46 11.45 19.95
C ALA A 20 21.69 10.84 21.36
N ALA A 21 20.62 10.68 22.15
CA ALA A 21 20.71 10.03 23.45
C ALA A 21 21.11 8.55 23.36
N VAL A 22 20.54 7.78 22.41
CA VAL A 22 20.95 6.37 22.18
C VAL A 22 22.40 6.29 21.75
N GLN A 23 22.87 7.19 20.89
CA GLN A 23 24.26 7.20 20.43
C GLN A 23 25.22 7.39 21.62
N GLN A 24 24.93 8.35 22.51
CA GLN A 24 25.72 8.57 23.73
C GLN A 24 25.72 7.35 24.65
N LEU A 25 24.56 6.72 24.84
CA LEU A 25 24.45 5.50 25.62
C LEU A 25 25.27 4.37 24.99
N TRP A 26 25.14 4.16 23.68
CA TRP A 26 25.88 3.16 22.92
C TRP A 26 27.39 3.35 23.01
N GLU A 27 27.87 4.58 22.94
CA GLU A 27 29.30 4.88 23.11
C GLU A 27 29.81 4.44 24.48
N ALA A 28 29.02 4.61 25.54
CA ALA A 28 29.35 4.19 26.89
C ALA A 28 29.25 2.66 27.14
N VAL A 29 28.58 1.91 26.26
CA VAL A 29 28.45 0.45 26.40
C VAL A 29 29.81 -0.25 26.19
N PRO A 30 30.24 -1.15 27.10
CA PRO A 30 31.44 -1.98 26.92
C PRO A 30 31.40 -2.80 25.63
N ALA A 31 32.56 -2.97 24.98
CA ALA A 31 32.67 -3.69 23.70
C ALA A 31 32.12 -5.13 23.74
N SER A 32 32.18 -5.81 24.90
CA SER A 32 31.62 -7.15 25.08
C SER A 32 30.09 -7.19 24.96
N LEU A 33 29.41 -6.10 25.31
CA LEU A 33 27.95 -6.00 25.23
C LEU A 33 27.46 -5.47 23.87
N LYS A 34 28.37 -5.04 22.98
CA LYS A 34 28.03 -4.57 21.64
C LYS A 34 27.93 -5.69 20.60
N LYS A 35 28.19 -6.94 21.01
CA LYS A 35 28.20 -8.10 20.12
C LYS A 35 26.80 -8.71 20.01
N ASP A 36 26.51 -9.27 18.85
CA ASP A 36 25.22 -9.92 18.52
C ASP A 36 25.03 -11.29 19.22
N ASP A 37 25.99 -11.72 20.04
CA ASP A 37 25.96 -12.90 20.89
C ASP A 37 25.94 -12.56 22.40
N ALA A 38 25.84 -11.27 22.75
CA ALA A 38 25.79 -10.85 24.14
C ALA A 38 24.51 -11.36 24.82
N ALA A 39 24.60 -11.77 26.08
CA ALA A 39 23.48 -12.39 26.81
C ALA A 39 22.20 -11.54 26.86
N TRP A 40 22.32 -10.21 26.92
CA TRP A 40 21.15 -9.32 26.87
C TRP A 40 20.49 -9.30 25.48
N TYR A 41 21.28 -9.42 24.42
CA TYR A 41 20.80 -9.44 23.04
C TYR A 41 20.15 -10.79 22.73
N GLU A 42 20.70 -11.90 23.24
CA GLU A 42 20.03 -13.21 23.22
C GLU A 42 18.74 -13.21 24.02
N ALA A 43 18.71 -12.62 25.22
CA ALA A 43 17.51 -12.49 26.03
C ALA A 43 16.42 -11.63 25.34
N TRP A 44 16.82 -10.56 24.65
CA TRP A 44 15.91 -9.74 23.84
C TRP A 44 15.34 -10.53 22.64
N LYS A 45 16.16 -11.37 21.98
CA LYS A 45 15.71 -12.27 20.90
C LYS A 45 14.87 -13.46 21.39
N ALA A 46 15.02 -13.87 22.65
CA ALA A 46 14.42 -15.10 23.18
C ALA A 46 12.88 -15.11 23.19
N ALA A 47 12.24 -13.93 23.18
CA ALA A 47 10.79 -13.79 23.01
C ALA A 47 10.32 -13.96 21.54
N GLY A 48 11.23 -14.35 20.63
CA GLY A 48 11.20 -13.92 19.24
C GLY A 48 11.53 -12.44 19.17
N LEU A 49 11.98 -11.94 18.03
CA LEU A 49 11.63 -10.56 17.70
C LEU A 49 10.11 -10.56 17.81
N GLN A 50 9.54 -10.06 18.91
CA GLN A 50 8.15 -9.66 18.90
C GLN A 50 8.14 -8.67 17.75
N GLN A 51 7.67 -9.13 16.58
CA GLN A 51 7.23 -8.23 15.56
C GLN A 51 6.37 -7.28 16.36
N THR A 52 6.78 -6.03 16.43
CA THR A 52 5.86 -4.99 16.76
C THR A 52 4.83 -5.15 15.65
N THR A 53 3.79 -5.94 15.91
CA THR A 53 2.60 -5.96 15.10
C THR A 53 2.12 -4.56 15.30
N ARG A 54 2.59 -3.66 14.43
CA ARG A 54 1.85 -2.48 14.10
C ARG A 54 0.53 -3.08 13.66
N GLU A 55 -0.43 -3.16 14.57
CA GLU A 55 -1.75 -3.72 14.27
C GLU A 55 -2.30 -2.82 13.18
N PHE A 56 -2.14 -3.28 11.96
CA PHE A 56 -2.63 -2.58 10.81
C PHE A 56 -4.15 -2.69 10.88
N THR A 57 -4.83 -1.54 10.83
CA THR A 57 -6.28 -1.52 10.88
C THR A 57 -6.83 -2.18 9.61
N ASN A 58 -7.97 -2.87 9.70
CA ASN A 58 -8.75 -3.27 8.53
C ASN A 58 -10.07 -2.48 8.52
N PRO A 59 -10.28 -1.54 7.59
CA PRO A 59 -9.39 -1.14 6.50
C PRO A 59 -8.16 -0.33 6.97
N LEU A 60 -7.10 -0.37 6.17
CA LEU A 60 -5.87 0.40 6.36
C LEU A 60 -6.17 1.90 6.28
N ARG A 61 -5.37 2.68 7.01
CA ARG A 61 -5.37 4.15 6.89
C ARG A 61 -4.56 4.56 5.66
N VAL A 62 -5.23 4.65 4.52
CA VAL A 62 -4.63 5.02 3.23
C VAL A 62 -5.22 6.36 2.77
N PRO A 63 -4.40 7.35 2.38
CA PRO A 63 -4.92 8.58 1.77
C PRO A 63 -5.67 8.24 0.48
N TYR A 64 -6.66 9.07 0.14
CA TYR A 64 -7.39 8.93 -1.11
C TYR A 64 -6.85 9.94 -2.11
N TYR A 65 -6.49 9.45 -3.30
CA TYR A 65 -6.14 10.28 -4.46
C TYR A 65 -7.15 10.05 -5.57
N SER A 66 -7.81 11.11 -6.01
CA SER A 66 -8.68 11.07 -7.18
C SER A 66 -7.84 11.33 -8.43
N GLN A 67 -8.16 10.68 -9.54
CA GLN A 67 -7.55 11.08 -10.81
C GLN A 67 -8.25 12.30 -11.44
N ARG A 68 -9.44 12.68 -10.91
CA ARG A 68 -10.32 13.68 -11.52
C ARG A 68 -9.99 15.12 -11.11
N ASP A 69 -9.22 15.31 -10.05
CA ASP A 69 -8.69 16.60 -9.60
C ASP A 69 -7.24 16.84 -10.07
N SER A 70 -6.67 15.89 -10.82
CA SER A 70 -5.35 16.04 -11.44
C SER A 70 -5.32 17.25 -12.36
N GLN A 71 -4.23 18.01 -12.27
CA GLN A 71 -3.98 19.18 -13.12
C GLN A 71 -3.13 18.84 -14.34
N THR A 72 -2.82 17.56 -14.57
CA THR A 72 -1.97 17.12 -15.67
C THR A 72 -2.76 16.82 -16.94
N ALA A 73 -2.07 16.79 -18.08
CA ALA A 73 -2.65 16.31 -19.34
C ALA A 73 -3.04 14.82 -19.33
N HIS A 74 -2.70 14.08 -18.26
CA HIS A 74 -2.90 12.64 -18.13
C HIS A 74 -4.03 12.24 -17.18
N ALA A 75 -4.83 13.18 -16.67
CA ALA A 75 -5.88 12.94 -15.67
C ALA A 75 -6.77 11.72 -15.97
N LEU A 76 -7.16 11.49 -17.23
CA LEU A 76 -8.02 10.36 -17.62
C LEU A 76 -7.29 9.01 -17.75
N ARG A 77 -5.96 8.99 -17.62
CA ARG A 77 -5.09 7.80 -17.73
C ARG A 77 -4.28 7.56 -16.44
N MET A 78 -4.69 8.19 -15.34
CA MET A 78 -3.95 8.19 -14.08
C MET A 78 -4.39 7.14 -13.07
N CYS A 79 -5.45 6.37 -13.30
CA CYS A 79 -5.95 5.38 -12.33
C CYS A 79 -4.85 4.48 -11.73
N PHE A 80 -3.89 4.06 -12.57
CA PHE A 80 -2.75 3.26 -12.14
C PHE A 80 -1.82 4.07 -11.25
N SER A 81 -1.43 5.27 -11.69
CA SER A 81 -0.59 6.18 -10.91
C SER A 81 -1.21 6.55 -9.57
N SER A 82 -2.50 6.93 -9.52
CA SER A 82 -3.20 7.28 -8.28
C SER A 82 -3.27 6.07 -7.34
N SER A 83 -3.50 4.86 -7.86
CA SER A 83 -3.51 3.63 -7.05
C SER A 83 -2.14 3.30 -6.47
N CYS A 84 -1.07 3.42 -7.26
CA CYS A 84 0.31 3.24 -6.77
C CYS A 84 0.75 4.36 -5.82
N ALA A 85 0.29 5.59 -6.00
CA ALA A 85 0.52 6.70 -5.07
C ALA A 85 -0.12 6.42 -3.70
N MET A 86 -1.34 5.86 -3.67
CA MET A 86 -1.99 5.41 -2.44
C MET A 86 -1.20 4.29 -1.74
N LEU A 87 -0.67 3.33 -2.51
CA LEU A 87 0.25 2.32 -1.98
C LEU A 87 1.51 2.94 -1.38
N LEU A 88 2.17 3.83 -2.12
CA LEU A 88 3.39 4.52 -1.68
C LEU A 88 3.15 5.25 -0.36
N GLU A 89 2.08 6.03 -0.25
CA GLU A 89 1.82 6.80 0.98
C GLU A 89 1.42 5.94 2.18
N ALA A 90 0.84 4.76 1.96
CA ALA A 90 0.61 3.82 3.06
C ALA A 90 1.93 3.27 3.62
N ILE A 91 2.90 2.98 2.74
CA ILE A 91 4.20 2.42 3.14
C ILE A 91 5.15 3.51 3.65
N ARG A 92 5.14 4.68 3.01
CA ARG A 92 6.02 5.82 3.30
C ARG A 92 5.21 7.13 3.39
N PRO A 93 4.44 7.33 4.48
CA PRO A 93 3.61 8.51 4.63
C PRO A 93 4.42 9.82 4.55
N GLY A 94 3.87 10.81 3.86
CA GLY A 94 4.48 12.13 3.69
C GLY A 94 5.50 12.22 2.55
N THR A 95 5.60 11.20 1.70
CA THR A 95 6.45 11.22 0.49
C THR A 95 5.85 12.13 -0.59
N LEU A 96 4.53 12.05 -0.76
CA LEU A 96 3.73 12.84 -1.68
C LEU A 96 3.01 13.94 -0.90
N GLN A 97 3.23 15.19 -1.28
CA GLN A 97 2.69 16.34 -0.55
C GLN A 97 1.36 16.81 -1.15
N GLY A 98 0.44 17.17 -0.26
CA GLY A 98 -0.82 17.83 -0.64
C GLY A 98 -1.91 16.90 -1.17
N PRO A 99 -3.07 17.47 -1.53
CA PRO A 99 -4.25 16.71 -1.97
C PRO A 99 -4.06 16.00 -3.32
N ASN A 100 -3.21 16.54 -4.21
CA ASN A 100 -2.90 15.97 -5.53
C ASN A 100 -1.51 15.31 -5.54
N GLY A 101 -1.18 14.58 -4.46
CA GLY A 101 0.12 13.94 -4.33
C GLY A 101 0.42 12.93 -5.45
N ASP A 102 -0.63 12.36 -6.04
CA ASP A 102 -0.53 11.47 -7.19
C ASP A 102 -0.08 12.15 -8.49
N ASP A 103 -0.24 13.47 -8.65
CA ASP A 103 0.39 14.24 -9.75
C ASP A 103 1.92 14.22 -9.62
N ALA A 104 2.44 14.33 -8.38
CA ALA A 104 3.88 14.25 -8.14
C ALA A 104 4.42 12.84 -8.38
N TYR A 105 3.66 11.82 -7.99
CA TYR A 105 3.98 10.43 -8.29
C TYR A 105 3.95 10.16 -9.80
N LEU A 106 2.94 10.66 -10.53
CA LEU A 106 2.89 10.61 -11.99
C LEU A 106 4.13 11.26 -12.61
N GLY A 107 4.55 12.42 -12.11
CA GLY A 107 5.78 13.08 -12.56
C GLY A 107 7.04 12.21 -12.40
N ARG A 108 7.05 11.27 -11.44
CA ARG A 108 8.11 10.25 -11.32
C ARG A 108 7.93 9.14 -12.36
N VAL A 109 6.72 8.64 -12.54
CA VAL A 109 6.40 7.60 -13.56
C VAL A 109 6.83 8.04 -14.95
N LEU A 110 6.54 9.29 -15.32
CA LEU A 110 6.86 9.85 -16.65
C LEU A 110 8.36 9.93 -16.96
N ARG A 111 9.24 9.81 -15.95
CA ARG A 111 10.69 9.69 -16.15
C ARG A 111 11.11 8.29 -16.62
N TYR A 112 10.25 7.29 -16.42
CA TYR A 112 10.51 5.90 -16.77
C TYR A 112 9.69 5.43 -17.98
N GLY A 113 8.53 6.05 -18.25
CA GLY A 113 7.69 5.76 -19.41
C GLY A 113 6.25 6.21 -19.24
N ASP A 114 5.31 5.55 -19.92
CA ASP A 114 3.90 5.95 -19.96
C ASP A 114 3.14 5.60 -18.66
N THR A 115 2.14 6.42 -18.35
CA THR A 115 1.21 6.28 -17.20
C THR A 115 0.53 4.92 -17.06
N THR A 116 0.29 4.22 -18.17
CA THR A 116 -0.40 2.92 -18.19
C THR A 116 0.57 1.74 -18.22
N ASP A 117 1.87 1.99 -18.33
CA ASP A 117 2.90 0.94 -18.38
C ASP A 117 3.30 0.48 -16.97
N SER A 118 3.13 -0.81 -16.69
CA SER A 118 3.42 -1.39 -15.38
C SER A 118 4.90 -1.33 -15.01
N VAL A 119 5.81 -1.43 -15.99
CA VAL A 119 7.25 -1.33 -15.72
C VAL A 119 7.62 0.06 -15.23
N SER A 120 7.05 1.11 -15.83
CA SER A 120 7.22 2.50 -15.42
C SER A 120 6.69 2.76 -14.01
N GLN A 121 5.53 2.17 -13.66
CA GLN A 121 4.95 2.23 -12.33
C GLN A 121 5.85 1.56 -11.28
N LEU A 122 6.33 0.34 -11.55
CA LEU A 122 7.21 -0.39 -10.64
C LEU A 122 8.55 0.32 -10.43
N LYS A 123 9.14 0.89 -11.49
CA LYS A 123 10.35 1.72 -11.38
C LYS A 123 10.11 2.98 -10.55
N ALA A 124 8.95 3.62 -10.69
CA ALA A 124 8.59 4.77 -9.86
C ALA A 124 8.51 4.39 -8.37
N LEU A 125 7.77 3.33 -8.01
CA LEU A 125 7.72 2.81 -6.64
C LEU A 125 9.12 2.47 -6.10
N GLN A 126 9.93 1.76 -6.89
CA GLN A 126 11.30 1.40 -6.51
C GLN A 126 12.17 2.63 -6.27
N SER A 127 11.99 3.69 -7.06
CA SER A 127 12.73 4.96 -6.88
C SER A 127 12.36 5.72 -5.60
N PHE A 128 11.24 5.36 -4.96
CA PHE A 128 10.86 5.80 -3.61
C PHE A 128 11.19 4.74 -2.55
N GLY A 129 11.93 3.68 -2.89
CA GLY A 129 12.32 2.61 -1.98
C GLY A 129 11.21 1.60 -1.67
N VAL A 130 10.13 1.56 -2.46
CA VAL A 130 9.07 0.54 -2.34
C VAL A 130 9.35 -0.59 -3.32
N ASN A 131 9.65 -1.79 -2.82
CA ASN A 131 9.82 -2.98 -3.64
C ASN A 131 8.45 -3.62 -3.93
N ALA A 132 8.07 -3.70 -5.20
CA ALA A 132 6.81 -4.27 -5.61
C ALA A 132 6.94 -5.06 -6.92
N SER A 133 5.95 -5.90 -7.21
CA SER A 133 5.86 -6.65 -8.47
C SER A 133 4.44 -6.73 -8.97
N LEU A 134 4.27 -6.70 -10.29
CA LEU A 134 3.00 -7.04 -10.94
C LEU A 134 2.79 -8.56 -10.92
N THR A 135 1.58 -8.97 -10.59
CA THR A 135 1.10 -10.35 -10.79
C THR A 135 -0.23 -10.34 -11.52
N HIS A 136 -0.49 -11.40 -12.29
CA HIS A 136 -1.81 -11.72 -12.85
C HIS A 136 -2.40 -12.96 -12.16
N GLY A 137 -1.80 -13.40 -11.06
CA GLY A 137 -2.13 -14.62 -10.33
C GLY A 137 -2.61 -14.36 -8.90
N ALA A 138 -3.27 -13.23 -8.64
CA ALA A 138 -3.76 -12.89 -7.30
C ALA A 138 -5.19 -13.38 -7.06
N ASP A 139 -5.50 -13.69 -5.80
CA ASP A 139 -6.82 -14.07 -5.30
C ASP A 139 -7.19 -13.29 -4.03
N TRP A 140 -8.38 -13.54 -3.48
CA TRP A 140 -8.83 -12.85 -2.27
C TRP A 140 -7.88 -13.02 -1.08
N LEU A 141 -7.29 -14.21 -0.93
CA LEU A 141 -6.34 -14.50 0.14
C LEU A 141 -5.03 -13.72 -0.03
N THR A 142 -4.60 -13.51 -1.27
CA THR A 142 -3.45 -12.66 -1.62
C THR A 142 -3.69 -11.22 -1.14
N ILE A 143 -4.90 -10.67 -1.37
CA ILE A 143 -5.25 -9.33 -0.88
C ILE A 143 -5.28 -9.31 0.65
N GLN A 144 -5.91 -10.30 1.29
CA GLN A 144 -5.97 -10.37 2.76
C GLN A 144 -4.57 -10.36 3.37
N ARG A 145 -3.65 -11.21 2.87
CA ARG A 145 -2.26 -11.26 3.33
C ARG A 145 -1.51 -9.95 3.18
N GLN A 146 -1.74 -9.22 2.09
CA GLN A 146 -1.14 -7.89 1.90
C GLN A 146 -1.72 -6.88 2.91
N ILE A 147 -3.04 -6.86 3.08
CA ILE A 147 -3.71 -5.97 4.04
C ILE A 147 -3.26 -6.25 5.48
N ASP A 148 -3.22 -7.53 5.89
CA ASP A 148 -2.77 -7.95 7.21
C ASP A 148 -1.28 -7.60 7.44
N ALA A 149 -0.49 -7.52 6.37
CA ALA A 149 0.90 -7.05 6.38
C ALA A 149 1.03 -5.52 6.28
N GLY A 150 -0.08 -4.76 6.24
CA GLY A 150 -0.08 -3.30 6.18
C GLY A 150 0.06 -2.70 4.78
N PHE A 151 -0.06 -3.50 3.74
CA PHE A 151 0.09 -3.08 2.36
C PHE A 151 -1.27 -3.02 1.65
N PRO A 152 -1.77 -1.83 1.27
CA PRO A 152 -2.91 -1.77 0.35
C PRO A 152 -2.48 -2.28 -1.03
N VAL A 153 -3.43 -2.68 -1.86
CA VAL A 153 -3.14 -3.41 -3.10
C VAL A 153 -3.77 -2.71 -4.29
N PRO A 154 -2.99 -2.05 -5.15
CA PRO A 154 -3.44 -1.67 -6.48
C PRO A 154 -3.86 -2.92 -7.27
N ILE A 155 -5.11 -2.96 -7.74
CA ILE A 155 -5.67 -4.05 -8.55
C ILE A 155 -6.26 -3.51 -9.85
N GLY A 156 -6.08 -4.28 -10.94
CA GLY A 156 -6.61 -3.94 -12.26
C GLY A 156 -7.95 -4.62 -12.52
N ILE A 157 -8.97 -3.87 -12.93
CA ILE A 157 -10.34 -4.36 -13.15
C ILE A 157 -10.92 -3.94 -14.50
N LEU A 158 -11.88 -4.70 -15.01
CA LEU A 158 -12.74 -4.31 -16.13
C LEU A 158 -13.95 -3.50 -15.64
N HIS A 159 -13.91 -2.20 -15.90
CA HIS A 159 -14.88 -1.24 -15.38
C HIS A 159 -16.08 -0.98 -16.30
N LYS A 160 -16.16 -1.62 -17.48
CA LYS A 160 -17.28 -1.46 -18.42
C LYS A 160 -18.07 -2.76 -18.59
N GLY A 161 -19.29 -2.63 -19.10
CA GLY A 161 -20.17 -3.76 -19.42
C GLY A 161 -20.78 -4.42 -18.17
N PRO A 162 -21.80 -5.27 -18.37
CA PRO A 162 -22.47 -5.95 -17.28
C PRO A 162 -21.53 -6.94 -16.58
N VAL A 163 -21.80 -7.26 -15.32
CA VAL A 163 -21.01 -8.20 -14.50
C VAL A 163 -20.91 -9.61 -15.11
N SER A 164 -21.89 -10.00 -15.93
CA SER A 164 -21.90 -11.26 -16.67
C SER A 164 -21.00 -11.26 -17.90
N ALA A 165 -20.59 -10.10 -18.39
CA ALA A 165 -19.66 -9.94 -19.50
C ALA A 165 -18.85 -8.63 -19.35
N PRO A 166 -17.94 -8.53 -18.35
CA PRO A 166 -17.12 -7.35 -18.16
C PRO A 166 -16.16 -7.13 -19.34
N GLN A 167 -15.90 -5.87 -19.68
CA GLN A 167 -15.07 -5.50 -20.83
C GLN A 167 -14.29 -4.19 -20.60
N GLY A 168 -13.39 -3.87 -21.54
CA GLY A 168 -12.64 -2.61 -21.59
C GLY A 168 -11.12 -2.78 -21.42
N GLY A 169 -10.37 -1.69 -21.54
CA GLY A 169 -8.90 -1.67 -21.46
C GLY A 169 -8.32 -1.70 -20.04
N GLY A 170 -9.14 -2.05 -19.03
CA GLY A 170 -8.74 -2.02 -17.63
C GLY A 170 -8.95 -0.66 -16.92
N HIS A 171 -8.97 -0.69 -15.60
CA HIS A 171 -8.96 0.43 -14.67
C HIS A 171 -8.31 -0.01 -13.37
N TRP A 172 -7.49 0.83 -12.75
CA TRP A 172 -6.81 0.48 -11.51
C TRP A 172 -7.47 1.14 -10.31
N ILE A 173 -7.75 0.35 -9.29
CA ILE A 173 -8.25 0.78 -7.98
C ILE A 173 -7.33 0.26 -6.88
N CYS A 174 -7.43 0.78 -5.67
CA CYS A 174 -6.60 0.37 -4.55
C CYS A 174 -7.44 -0.32 -3.47
N ALA A 175 -7.24 -1.62 -3.26
CA ALA A 175 -7.83 -2.33 -2.13
C ALA A 175 -7.13 -1.91 -0.84
N ILE A 176 -7.90 -1.42 0.13
CA ILE A 176 -7.40 -0.92 1.41
C ILE A 176 -7.89 -1.74 2.59
N GLY A 177 -8.78 -2.70 2.37
CA GLY A 177 -9.30 -3.57 3.40
C GLY A 177 -10.18 -4.66 2.81
N TYR A 178 -10.67 -5.55 3.67
CA TYR A 178 -11.53 -6.65 3.27
C TYR A 178 -12.59 -6.96 4.32
N ALA A 179 -13.67 -7.57 3.86
CA ALA A 179 -14.68 -8.27 4.65
C ALA A 179 -14.90 -9.66 4.05
N ASP A 180 -15.77 -10.47 4.67
CA ASP A 180 -16.06 -11.82 4.20
C ASP A 180 -16.56 -11.84 2.75
N ASP A 181 -17.44 -10.91 2.39
CA ASP A 181 -18.13 -10.82 1.10
C ASP A 181 -17.71 -9.62 0.24
N ALA A 182 -16.74 -8.81 0.67
CA ALA A 182 -16.35 -7.58 -0.04
C ALA A 182 -14.87 -7.21 0.12
N LEU A 183 -14.39 -6.35 -0.78
CA LEU A 183 -13.21 -5.51 -0.55
C LEU A 183 -13.65 -4.09 -0.20
N ILE A 184 -12.86 -3.43 0.66
CA ILE A 184 -12.93 -1.99 0.85
C ILE A 184 -11.87 -1.36 -0.04
N VAL A 185 -12.26 -0.45 -0.91
CA VAL A 185 -11.39 0.09 -1.95
C VAL A 185 -11.42 1.61 -1.99
N HIS A 186 -10.32 2.18 -2.47
CA HIS A 186 -10.28 3.51 -3.04
C HIS A 186 -10.28 3.39 -4.56
N ASP A 187 -11.26 3.99 -5.21
CA ASP A 187 -11.38 4.05 -6.67
C ASP A 187 -11.04 5.47 -7.17
N PRO A 188 -9.92 5.69 -7.86
CA PRO A 188 -9.51 7.03 -8.29
C PRO A 188 -10.55 7.76 -9.16
N PHE A 189 -11.42 7.02 -9.87
CA PHE A 189 -12.39 7.61 -10.80
C PHE A 189 -13.79 7.81 -10.18
N GLY A 190 -14.11 7.16 -9.07
CA GLY A 190 -15.38 7.33 -8.36
C GLY A 190 -16.10 6.01 -8.08
N ASN A 191 -17.39 6.07 -7.74
CA ASN A 191 -18.16 4.89 -7.38
C ASN A 191 -18.67 4.12 -8.61
N LEU A 192 -18.09 2.94 -8.85
CA LEU A 192 -18.46 2.03 -9.92
C LEU A 192 -19.67 1.17 -9.52
N ASP A 193 -20.73 1.22 -10.32
CA ASP A 193 -21.75 0.18 -10.31
C ASP A 193 -21.15 -1.11 -10.88
N LEU A 194 -20.78 -2.03 -9.98
CA LEU A 194 -20.19 -3.30 -10.36
C LEU A 194 -21.15 -4.22 -11.12
N VAL A 195 -22.46 -3.99 -11.11
CA VAL A 195 -23.40 -4.80 -11.89
C VAL A 195 -23.41 -4.31 -13.34
N ASN A 196 -23.53 -3.00 -13.56
CA ASN A 196 -23.72 -2.44 -14.91
C ASN A 196 -22.41 -1.98 -15.58
N GLY A 197 -21.34 -1.78 -14.82
CA GLY A 197 -20.06 -1.29 -15.34
C GLY A 197 -20.10 0.18 -15.73
N THR A 198 -20.71 1.01 -14.88
CA THR A 198 -20.85 2.45 -15.08
C THR A 198 -20.59 3.19 -13.78
N TYR A 199 -19.95 4.37 -13.86
CA TYR A 199 -19.71 5.18 -12.68
C TYR A 199 -20.94 6.00 -12.33
N THR A 200 -21.35 5.92 -11.07
CA THR A 200 -22.57 6.57 -10.55
C THR A 200 -22.29 7.97 -10.01
N ASN A 201 -21.07 8.22 -9.55
CA ASN A 201 -20.58 9.51 -9.06
C ASN A 201 -19.05 9.51 -8.98
N ASN A 202 -18.47 10.64 -8.55
CA ASN A 202 -17.02 10.81 -8.43
C ASN A 202 -16.47 10.50 -7.01
N LEU A 203 -17.30 9.94 -6.11
CA LEU A 203 -16.91 9.65 -4.72
C LEU A 203 -16.26 8.27 -4.66
N GLY A 204 -14.93 8.23 -4.71
CA GLY A 204 -14.18 6.99 -4.81
C GLY A 204 -13.59 6.44 -3.51
N ALA A 205 -13.67 7.17 -2.40
CA ALA A 205 -13.00 6.80 -1.17
C ALA A 205 -13.77 5.76 -0.34
N ARG A 206 -13.07 4.73 0.16
CA ARG A 206 -13.57 3.67 1.07
C ARG A 206 -14.87 3.00 0.60
N LEU A 207 -14.97 2.75 -0.70
CA LEU A 207 -16.11 2.04 -1.29
C LEU A 207 -16.09 0.57 -0.90
N ARG A 208 -17.27 -0.01 -0.70
CA ARG A 208 -17.43 -1.43 -0.42
C ARG A 208 -17.85 -2.17 -1.68
N TYR A 209 -16.90 -2.85 -2.30
CA TYR A 209 -17.12 -3.60 -3.54
C TYR A 209 -17.30 -5.08 -3.23
N SER A 210 -18.51 -5.61 -3.46
CA SER A 210 -18.82 -7.02 -3.19
C SER A 210 -17.93 -7.95 -4.02
N LYS A 211 -17.39 -9.02 -3.40
CA LYS A 211 -16.60 -10.06 -4.09
C LYS A 211 -17.40 -10.71 -5.23
N ARG A 212 -18.72 -10.88 -5.04
CA ARG A 212 -19.64 -11.41 -6.07
C ARG A 212 -19.57 -10.61 -7.37
N ASN A 213 -19.60 -9.28 -7.30
CA ASN A 213 -19.65 -8.44 -8.50
C ASN A 213 -18.28 -7.91 -8.93
N LEU A 214 -17.32 -7.79 -8.01
CA LEU A 214 -15.95 -7.41 -8.32
C LEU A 214 -15.15 -8.57 -8.92
N GLY A 215 -15.38 -9.80 -8.45
CA GLY A 215 -14.65 -10.99 -8.89
C GLY A 215 -14.59 -11.16 -10.40
N PRO A 216 -15.73 -11.19 -11.12
CA PRO A 216 -15.74 -11.31 -12.58
C PRO A 216 -15.02 -10.17 -13.31
N ARG A 217 -14.88 -9.00 -12.67
CA ARG A 217 -14.19 -7.82 -13.24
C ARG A 217 -12.69 -7.83 -12.98
N TRP A 218 -12.26 -8.48 -11.91
CA TRP A 218 -10.86 -8.50 -11.47
C TRP A 218 -10.14 -9.79 -11.92
N MET A 219 -10.79 -10.93 -11.75
CA MET A 219 -10.30 -12.27 -12.05
C MET A 219 -10.97 -12.77 -13.33
N VAL A 220 -10.76 -12.03 -14.43
CA VAL A 220 -11.52 -12.17 -15.69
C VAL A 220 -11.32 -13.55 -16.34
N GLU A 221 -10.13 -14.12 -16.18
CA GLU A 221 -9.77 -15.44 -16.74
C GLU A 221 -10.13 -16.61 -15.80
N GLY A 222 -10.66 -16.32 -14.60
CA GLY A 222 -11.10 -17.30 -13.63
C GLY A 222 -10.52 -17.07 -12.22
N PRO A 223 -10.95 -17.84 -11.21
CA PRO A 223 -10.45 -17.69 -9.85
C PRO A 223 -8.92 -17.75 -9.77
N GLY A 224 -8.33 -16.76 -9.10
CA GLY A 224 -6.87 -16.67 -8.93
C GLY A 224 -6.12 -16.01 -10.08
N THR A 225 -6.82 -15.43 -11.07
CA THR A 225 -6.18 -14.71 -12.19
C THR A 225 -6.21 -13.18 -12.01
N GLY A 226 -6.27 -12.71 -10.76
CA GLY A 226 -6.42 -11.29 -10.44
C GLY A 226 -5.14 -10.51 -10.74
N TRP A 227 -5.30 -9.33 -11.34
CA TRP A 227 -4.18 -8.41 -11.59
C TRP A 227 -3.91 -7.58 -10.34
N ALA A 228 -2.67 -7.55 -9.85
CA ALA A 228 -2.33 -6.83 -8.63
C ALA A 228 -0.87 -6.35 -8.60
N ILE A 229 -0.62 -5.23 -7.92
CA ILE A 229 0.73 -4.82 -7.49
C ILE A 229 0.94 -5.31 -6.06
N ILE A 230 1.90 -6.22 -5.89
CA ILE A 230 2.23 -6.83 -4.60
C ILE A 230 3.47 -6.15 -4.03
N ALA A 231 3.32 -5.51 -2.87
CA ALA A 231 4.44 -4.97 -2.12
C ALA A 231 5.16 -6.08 -1.35
N LYS A 232 6.48 -5.92 -1.23
CA LYS A 232 7.35 -6.81 -0.45
C LYS A 232 7.88 -6.03 0.74
N ALA A 233 7.86 -6.66 1.91
CA ALA A 233 8.57 -6.13 3.06
C ALA A 233 10.05 -5.94 2.69
N ALA A 234 10.68 -4.88 3.19
CA ALA A 234 12.13 -4.74 3.11
C ALA A 234 12.75 -5.93 3.85
N ALA A 235 13.66 -6.64 3.17
CA ALA A 235 14.47 -7.70 3.77
C ALA A 235 15.49 -7.10 4.74
#